data_AF-A0AAV6QAT9-F1
#
_entry.id   AF-A0AAV6QAT9-F1
#
_cell.length_a   1.000
_cell.length_b   1.000
_cell.length_c   1.000
_cell.angle_alpha   90.00
_cell.angle_beta   90.00
_cell.angle_gamma   90.00
#
_symmetry.space_group_name_H-M   'P 1'
#
loop_
_entity.id
_entity.type
_entity.pdbx_description
1 polymer ?
#
loop_
_entity_poly.entity_id
_entity_poly.type
_entity_poly.pdbx_seq_one_letter_code
_entity_poly.pdbx_strand_id
1 'polypeptide(L)' 'MRREVESLQYQLAINREKSSITVTELVKWIEGCVCEDPFLNPELMRANPWVEKGKCVIL' A
#
# COMPACT_ATOMS: atom_id res chain seq x y z
N MET A 1 24.84 23.69 3.23
CA MET A 1 25.73 22.95 4.15
C MET A 1 25.18 22.72 5.56
N ARG A 2 25.01 23.68 6.49
CA ARG A 2 24.54 23.36 7.86
C ARG A 2 23.22 22.55 7.89
N ARG A 3 22.20 22.99 7.12
CA ARG A 3 20.92 22.27 7.00
C ARG A 3 21.05 20.85 6.40
N GLU A 4 21.98 20.65 5.46
CA GLU A 4 22.22 19.34 4.86
C GLU A 4 22.84 18.40 5.90
N VAL A 5 23.80 18.90 6.69
CA VAL A 5 24.42 18.14 7.78
C VAL A 5 23.39 17.76 8.83
N GLU A 6 22.53 18.69 9.24
CA GLU A 6 21.43 18.42 10.18
C GLU A 6 20.45 17.37 9.62
N SER A 7 20.11 17.44 8.33
CA SER A 7 19.26 16.45 7.66
C SER A 7 19.90 15.05 7.64
N LEU A 8 21.21 14.96 7.39
CA LEU A 8 21.93 13.68 7.39
C LEU A 8 22.02 13.07 8.79
N GLN A 9 22.26 13.90 9.81
CA GLN A 9 22.27 13.46 11.21
C GLN A 9 20.89 12.91 11.62
N TYR A 10 19.81 13.57 11.21
CA TYR A 10 18.45 13.08 11.43
C TYR A 10 18.21 11.72 10.75
N GLN A 11 18.56 11.59 9.47
CA GLN A 11 18.39 10.33 8.72
C GLN A 11 19.23 9.18 9.30
N LEU A 12 20.40 9.48 9.85
CA LEU A 12 21.27 8.48 10.47
C LEU A 12 20.66 7.91 11.75
N ALA A 13 19.94 8.73 12.52
CA ALA A 13 19.30 8.35 13.78
C ALA A 13 18.08 7.43 13.60
N ILE A 14 17.62 7.20 12.38
CA ILE A 14 16.50 6.30 12.08
C ILE A 14 16.97 4.85 12.26
N ASN A 15 16.33 4.14 13.20
CA ASN A 15 16.52 2.70 13.38
C ASN A 15 16.01 1.94 12.16
N ARG A 16 16.82 1.00 11.67
CA ARG A 16 16.49 0.19 10.49
C ARG A 16 16.18 -1.23 10.92
N GLU A 17 15.17 -1.80 10.30
CA GLU A 17 14.86 -3.22 10.41
C GLU A 17 15.48 -4.00 9.25
N LYS A 18 15.74 -5.29 9.45
CA LYS A 18 16.26 -6.16 8.39
C LYS A 18 15.22 -6.34 7.29
N SER A 19 15.64 -6.25 6.04
CA SER A 19 14.77 -6.52 4.89
C SER A 19 14.15 -7.92 4.93
N SER A 20 14.85 -8.91 5.49
CA SER A 20 14.28 -10.26 5.67
C SER A 20 13.03 -10.29 6.56
N ILE A 21 12.88 -9.33 7.47
CA ILE A 21 11.70 -9.22 8.33
C ILE A 21 10.62 -8.42 7.59
N THR A 22 10.94 -7.20 7.16
CA THR A 22 9.95 -6.30 6.55
C THR A 22 9.37 -6.83 5.25
N VAL A 23 10.16 -7.51 4.42
CA VAL A 23 9.66 -8.15 3.19
C VAL A 23 8.72 -9.30 3.52
N THR A 24 9.02 -10.09 4.56
CA THR A 24 8.15 -11.20 4.98
C THR A 24 6.81 -10.69 5.49
N GLU A 25 6.82 -9.60 6.27
CA GLU A 25 5.58 -8.97 6.75
C GLU A 25 4.76 -8.36 5.61
N LEU A 26 5.41 -7.70 4.66
CA LEU A 26 4.76 -7.17 3.47
C LEU A 26 4.09 -8.29 2.65
N VAL A 27 4.77 -9.42 2.45
CA VAL A 27 4.21 -10.57 1.73
C VAL A 27 2.97 -11.12 2.46
N LYS A 28 3.06 -11.33 3.78
CA LYS A 28 1.91 -11.79 4.58
C LYS A 28 0.72 -10.83 4.48
N TRP A 29 0.97 -9.53 4.49
CA TRP A 29 -0.08 -8.52 4.35
C TRP A 29 -0.73 -8.59 2.96
N ILE A 30 0.07 -8.69 1.90
CA ILE A 30 -0.43 -8.86 0.52
C ILE A 30 -1.31 -10.12 0.44
N GLU A 31 -0.81 -11.27 0.90
CA GLU A 31 -1.54 -12.53 0.87
C GLU A 31 -2.90 -12.45 1.57
N GLY A 32 -2.98 -11.73 2.70
CA GLY A 32 -4.23 -11.49 3.41
C GLY A 32 -5.24 -10.62 2.66
N CYS A 33 -4.76 -9.70 1.81
CA CYS A 33 -5.60 -8.77 1.04
C CYS A 33 -5.91 -9.25 -0.38
N VAL A 34 -5.18 -10.25 -0.90
CA VAL A 34 -5.30 -10.69 -2.30
C VAL A 34 -6.73 -11.03 -2.68
N CYS A 35 -7.50 -11.72 -1.83
CA CYS A 35 -8.88 -12.11 -2.14
C CYS A 35 -9.87 -10.94 -2.19
N GLU A 36 -9.50 -9.78 -1.64
CA GLU A 36 -10.35 -8.58 -1.60
C GLU A 36 -9.97 -7.58 -2.68
N ASP A 37 -8.86 -7.79 -3.39
CA ASP A 37 -8.41 -6.90 -4.45
C ASP A 37 -9.30 -7.06 -5.69
N PRO A 38 -10.10 -6.06 -6.05
CA PRO A 38 -11.03 -6.17 -7.17
C PRO A 38 -10.28 -6.26 -8.51
N PHE A 39 -9.04 -5.78 -8.61
CA PHE A 39 -8.22 -5.92 -9.82
C PHE A 39 -7.65 -7.32 -10.02
N LEU A 40 -7.53 -8.10 -8.95
CA LEU A 40 -7.07 -9.48 -9.01
C LEU A 40 -8.23 -10.49 -9.08
N ASN A 41 -9.43 -10.09 -8.64
CA ASN A 41 -10.60 -10.96 -8.51
C ASN A 41 -11.80 -10.40 -9.31
N PRO A 42 -11.97 -10.81 -10.58
CA PRO A 42 -13.00 -10.27 -11.48
C PRO A 42 -14.44 -10.43 -10.98
N GLU A 43 -14.72 -11.38 -10.09
CA GLU A 43 -16.01 -11.56 -9.45
C GLU A 43 -16.43 -10.36 -8.60
N LEU A 44 -15.46 -9.63 -8.02
CA LEU A 44 -15.69 -8.43 -7.23
C LEU A 44 -16.08 -7.23 -8.12
N MET A 45 -15.73 -7.27 -9.41
CA MET A 45 -16.09 -6.20 -10.36
C MET A 45 -17.60 -6.07 -10.60
N ARG A 46 -18.41 -7.06 -10.20
CA ARG A 46 -19.88 -6.95 -10.24
C ARG A 46 -20.40 -5.83 -9.34
N ALA A 47 -19.69 -5.52 -8.27
CA ALA A 47 -20.00 -4.42 -7.36
C ALA A 47 -19.34 -3.09 -7.77
N ASN A 48 -18.59 -3.05 -8.88
CA ASN A 48 -17.91 -1.83 -9.31
C ASN A 48 -18.94 -0.78 -9.78
N PRO A 49 -19.02 0.38 -9.10
CA PRO A 49 -20.00 1.42 -9.41
C PRO A 49 -19.77 2.11 -10.77
N TRP A 50 -18.62 1.85 -11.41
CA TRP A 50 -18.21 2.48 -12.66
C TRP A 50 -18.43 1.61 -13.91
N VAL A 51 -18.84 0.34 -13.76
CA VAL A 51 -19.05 -0.57 -14.90
C VAL A 51 -20.29 -0.19 -15.70
N GLU A 52 -21.35 0.28 -15.05
CA GLU A 52 -22.59 0.69 -15.71
C GLU A 52 -22.90 2.17 -15.44
N LYS A 53 -23.28 2.90 -16.50
CA LYS A 53 -23.77 4.28 -16.37
C LYS A 53 -25.04 4.28 -15.50
N GLY A 54 -24.99 4.97 -14.36
CA GLY A 54 -26.13 5.16 -13.46
C GLY A 54 -26.01 4.48 -12.09
N LYS A 55 -25.02 3.61 -11.86
CA LYS A 55 -24.74 3.02 -10.52
C LYS A 55 -23.86 3.89 -9.62
N CYS A 56 -23.19 4.89 -10.19
CA CYS A 56 -22.38 5.84 -9.43
C CYS A 56 -23.28 6.86 -8.73
N VAL A 57 -23.40 6.75 -7.41
CA VAL A 57 -24.04 7.76 -6.55
C VAL A 57 -22.92 8.68 -6.04
N ILE A 58 -22.90 9.92 -6.50
CA ILE A 58 -22.02 10.95 -5.94
C ILE A 58 -22.69 11.44 -4.65
N LEU A 59 -22.07 11.15 -3.50
CA LEU A 59 -22.49 11.64 -2.18
C LEU A 59 -22.05 13.08 -1.95
#